data_AF-A0A818PDP6-F1
#
_entry.id   AF-A0A818PDP6-F1
#
_cell.length_a   1.000
_cell.length_b   1.000
_cell.length_c   1.000
_cell.angle_alpha   90.00
_cell.angle_beta   90.00
_cell.angle_gamma   90.00
#
_symmetry.space_group_name_H-M   'P 1'
#
loop_
_entity.id
_entity.type
_entity.pdbx_description
1 polymer ?
#
loop_
_entity_poly.entity_id
_entity_poly.type
_entity_poly.pdbx_seq_one_letter_code
_entity_poly.pdbx_strand_id
1 'polypeptide(L)'
;MPSNTLNTAATTIENASNHGNDCQRIPCEDSTLKNKIHKHIDISKFKKSVRARLMVHQVVAGIRAATELSFDFVVLLSLASMLAGVGLLENSSVTIVASMLVSPLMNPIMGIVFGLSVREHSLWQRGIRNELIGLTLCILWGFIIGLCTTHAETRWGSSTSFPTSEMKTRGDLKRLWVGVLIALPSGAGVALSVLGGNTDSIQSNLIKVSHDCNMSNHQYDNEILAYPHLSNIINNATNYID
;
A
#
# COMPACT_ATOMS: atom_id res chain seq x y z
N MET A 1 -23.99 -40.58 -8.55
CA MET A 1 -23.41 -40.60 -9.91
C MET A 1 -22.72 -39.26 -10.15
N PRO A 2 -21.53 -39.24 -10.76
CA PRO A 2 -20.36 -38.63 -10.14
C PRO A 2 -19.95 -37.28 -10.76
N SER A 3 -19.65 -36.32 -9.88
CA SER A 3 -19.14 -34.97 -10.16
C SER A 3 -17.61 -34.89 -10.19
N ASN A 4 -16.91 -35.92 -10.68
CA ASN A 4 -15.44 -36.05 -10.59
C ASN A 4 -14.68 -35.85 -11.91
N THR A 5 -15.30 -35.33 -12.97
CA THR A 5 -14.63 -35.20 -14.28
C THR A 5 -13.86 -33.89 -14.47
N LEU A 6 -14.13 -32.84 -13.69
CA LEU A 6 -13.43 -31.55 -13.82
C LEU A 6 -12.09 -31.48 -13.05
N ASN A 7 -11.97 -32.19 -11.92
CA ASN A 7 -10.72 -32.25 -11.15
C ASN A 7 -9.66 -33.16 -11.82
N THR A 8 -10.12 -34.08 -12.66
CA THR A 8 -9.26 -34.95 -13.50
C THR A 8 -8.64 -34.18 -14.67
N ALA A 9 -9.31 -33.16 -15.19
CA ALA A 9 -8.77 -32.34 -16.28
C ALA A 9 -7.65 -31.39 -15.81
N ALA A 10 -7.76 -30.85 -14.60
CA ALA A 10 -6.74 -29.97 -14.03
C ALA A 10 -5.45 -30.73 -13.67
N THR A 11 -5.57 -31.94 -13.11
CA THR A 11 -4.41 -32.80 -12.81
C THR A 11 -3.70 -33.34 -14.05
N THR A 12 -4.39 -33.45 -15.19
CA THR A 12 -3.78 -33.89 -16.46
C THR A 12 -2.86 -32.82 -17.07
N ILE A 13 -3.12 -31.53 -16.82
CA ILE A 13 -2.29 -30.43 -17.36
C ILE A 13 -1.01 -30.25 -16.53
N GLU A 14 -1.07 -30.48 -15.22
CA GLU A 14 0.13 -30.41 -14.35
C GLU A 14 1.07 -31.61 -14.58
N ASN A 15 0.51 -32.79 -14.89
CA ASN A 15 1.30 -33.99 -15.22
C ASN A 15 1.97 -33.96 -16.61
N ALA A 16 1.53 -33.09 -17.52
CA ALA A 16 2.10 -32.98 -18.86
C ALA A 16 3.40 -32.14 -18.92
N SER A 17 3.79 -31.47 -17.83
CA SER A 17 5.02 -30.67 -17.78
C SER A 17 6.25 -31.46 -17.31
N ASN A 18 6.11 -32.71 -16.87
CA ASN A 18 7.18 -33.40 -16.12
C ASN A 18 7.65 -34.75 -16.67
N HIS A 19 7.28 -35.11 -17.91
CA HIS A 19 7.89 -36.27 -18.56
C HIS A 19 8.60 -35.86 -19.85
N GLY A 20 9.89 -35.57 -19.71
CA GLY A 20 10.82 -35.76 -20.79
C GLY A 20 10.86 -37.22 -21.22
N ASN A 21 11.13 -37.38 -22.51
CA ASN A 21 11.69 -38.55 -23.20
C ASN A 21 10.75 -39.74 -23.52
N ASP A 22 10.78 -40.06 -24.82
CA ASP A 22 10.53 -41.31 -25.54
C ASP A 22 9.21 -41.60 -26.30
N CYS A 23 9.42 -41.86 -27.59
CA CYS A 23 8.70 -42.68 -28.59
C CYS A 23 7.26 -42.36 -29.05
N GLN A 24 7.19 -41.76 -30.25
CA GLN A 24 6.45 -42.22 -31.45
C GLN A 24 4.93 -42.52 -31.38
N ARG A 25 4.11 -41.60 -31.93
CA ARG A 25 3.27 -41.79 -33.14
C ARG A 25 2.54 -40.47 -33.47
N ILE A 26 2.81 -39.87 -34.63
CA ILE A 26 2.15 -38.65 -35.14
C ILE A 26 0.75 -39.02 -35.65
N PRO A 27 -0.36 -38.46 -35.14
CA PRO A 27 -1.62 -38.39 -35.89
C PRO A 27 -1.63 -37.08 -36.70
N CYS A 28 -2.04 -37.17 -37.95
CA CYS A 28 -2.05 -36.10 -38.97
C CYS A 28 -2.18 -34.67 -38.39
N GLU A 29 -1.13 -33.88 -38.56
CA GLU A 29 -1.07 -32.50 -38.09
C GLU A 29 -2.05 -31.63 -38.89
N ASP A 30 -3.20 -31.33 -38.30
CA ASP A 30 -4.17 -30.37 -38.82
C ASP A 30 -3.58 -28.95 -38.77
N SER A 31 -3.02 -28.54 -39.90
CA SER A 31 -2.45 -27.21 -40.13
C SER A 31 -3.46 -26.06 -39.88
N THR A 32 -4.76 -26.33 -39.93
CA THR A 32 -5.79 -25.32 -39.65
C THR A 32 -5.96 -25.08 -38.15
N LEU A 33 -5.87 -26.13 -37.33
CA LEU A 33 -5.92 -26.03 -35.86
C LEU A 33 -4.67 -25.37 -35.29
N LYS A 34 -3.47 -25.72 -35.80
CA LYS A 34 -2.22 -25.03 -35.43
C LYS A 34 -2.29 -23.53 -35.72
N ASN A 35 -2.79 -23.14 -36.90
CA ASN A 35 -2.95 -21.72 -37.26
C ASN A 35 -3.95 -20.99 -36.36
N LYS A 36 -5.07 -21.64 -36.00
CA LYS A 36 -6.09 -21.06 -35.11
C LYS A 36 -5.56 -20.88 -33.69
N ILE A 37 -4.82 -21.87 -33.17
CA ILE A 37 -4.15 -21.81 -31.86
C ILE A 37 -3.08 -20.70 -31.85
N HIS A 38 -2.23 -20.61 -32.89
CA HIS A 38 -1.20 -19.58 -33.00
C HIS A 38 -1.81 -18.17 -33.02
N LYS A 39 -2.91 -17.98 -33.77
CA LYS A 39 -3.63 -16.70 -33.84
C LYS A 39 -4.26 -16.31 -32.49
N HIS A 40 -4.82 -17.27 -31.75
CA HIS A 40 -5.37 -17.03 -30.40
C HIS A 40 -4.26 -16.68 -29.39
N ILE A 41 -3.10 -17.34 -29.49
CA ILE A 41 -1.93 -17.05 -28.65
C ILE A 41 -1.40 -15.64 -28.93
N ASP A 42 -1.26 -15.23 -30.20
CA ASP A 42 -0.81 -13.88 -30.56
C ASP A 42 -1.77 -12.78 -30.11
N ILE A 43 -3.09 -12.97 -30.29
CA ILE A 43 -4.08 -12.00 -29.80
C ILE A 43 -4.03 -11.88 -28.27
N SER A 44 -3.78 -12.98 -27.55
CA SER A 44 -3.66 -12.97 -26.09
C SER A 44 -2.39 -12.24 -25.63
N LYS A 45 -1.25 -12.45 -26.31
CA LYS A 45 0.02 -11.75 -26.03
C LYS A 45 -0.09 -10.26 -26.34
N PHE A 46 -0.72 -9.91 -27.46
CA PHE A 46 -0.99 -8.52 -27.84
C PHE A 46 -1.86 -7.81 -26.80
N LYS A 47 -2.99 -8.42 -26.41
CA LYS A 47 -3.87 -7.85 -25.36
C LYS A 47 -3.14 -7.66 -24.03
N LYS A 48 -2.28 -8.60 -23.63
CA LYS A 48 -1.44 -8.48 -22.42
C LYS A 48 -0.47 -7.30 -22.53
N SER A 49 0.20 -7.13 -23.67
CA SER A 49 1.13 -6.03 -23.89
C SER A 49 0.46 -4.66 -23.89
N VAL A 50 -0.71 -4.53 -24.53
CA VAL A 50 -1.50 -3.29 -24.54
C VAL A 50 -1.99 -2.94 -23.13
N ARG A 51 -2.50 -3.92 -22.37
CA ARG A 51 -2.92 -3.71 -20.97
C ARG A 51 -1.77 -3.26 -20.08
N ALA A 52 -0.59 -3.87 -20.19
CA ALA A 52 0.58 -3.48 -19.41
C ALA A 52 0.97 -2.01 -19.66
N ARG A 53 0.96 -1.56 -20.92
CA ARG A 53 1.25 -0.17 -21.28
C ARG A 53 0.21 0.81 -20.74
N LEU A 54 -1.07 0.44 -20.79
CA LEU A 54 -2.16 1.26 -20.25
C LEU A 54 -2.09 1.37 -18.72
N MET A 55 -1.77 0.29 -18.01
CA MET A 55 -1.63 0.32 -16.55
C MET A 55 -0.46 1.19 -16.10
N VAL A 56 0.71 1.08 -16.72
CA VAL A 56 1.86 1.95 -16.40
C VAL A 56 1.49 3.42 -16.62
N HIS A 57 0.80 3.74 -17.72
CA HIS A 57 0.37 5.10 -17.99
C HIS A 57 -0.65 5.62 -16.96
N GLN A 58 -1.62 4.78 -16.56
CA GLN A 58 -2.60 5.09 -15.53
C GLN A 58 -1.93 5.37 -14.17
N VAL A 59 -1.00 4.50 -13.77
CA VAL A 59 -0.27 4.63 -12.50
C VAL A 59 0.58 5.89 -12.50
N VAL A 60 1.35 6.14 -13.57
CA VAL A 60 2.19 7.34 -13.69
C VAL A 60 1.33 8.61 -13.72
N ALA A 61 0.18 8.59 -14.39
CA ALA A 61 -0.76 9.71 -14.39
C ALA A 61 -1.36 9.97 -13.00
N GLY A 62 -1.72 8.92 -12.28
CA GLY A 62 -2.22 9.02 -10.90
C GLY A 62 -1.17 9.61 -9.95
N ILE A 63 0.08 9.15 -10.05
CA ILE A 63 1.19 9.68 -9.25
C ILE A 63 1.48 11.14 -9.61
N ARG A 64 1.47 11.48 -10.90
CA ARG A 64 1.64 12.86 -11.39
C ARG A 64 0.62 13.82 -10.79
N ALA A 65 -0.66 13.44 -10.79
CA ALA A 65 -1.72 14.24 -10.19
C ALA A 65 -1.55 14.37 -8.67
N ALA A 66 -1.12 13.30 -8.00
CA ALA A 66 -0.87 13.29 -6.56
C ALA A 66 0.41 14.05 -6.14
N THR A 67 1.32 14.33 -7.09
CA THR A 67 2.54 15.14 -6.87
C THR A 67 2.36 16.61 -7.19
N GLU A 68 1.17 17.08 -7.56
CA GLU A 68 0.96 18.51 -7.69
C GLU A 68 0.88 19.17 -6.31
N LEU A 69 1.54 20.32 -6.15
CA LEU A 69 1.46 21.12 -4.94
C LEU A 69 0.04 21.66 -4.77
N SER A 70 -0.76 20.96 -3.98
CA SER A 70 -2.07 21.43 -3.58
C SER A 70 -1.97 22.30 -2.32
N PHE A 71 -2.93 23.20 -2.16
CA PHE A 71 -3.07 23.96 -0.91
C PHE A 71 -3.34 23.05 0.28
N ASP A 72 -4.08 21.97 0.07
CA ASP A 72 -4.39 20.95 1.08
C ASP A 72 -3.11 20.32 1.67
N PHE A 73 -2.11 20.02 0.82
CA PHE A 73 -0.81 19.52 1.27
C PHE A 73 -0.15 20.48 2.27
N VAL A 74 -0.11 21.78 1.94
CA VAL A 74 0.52 22.80 2.79
C VAL A 74 -0.23 22.98 4.10
N VAL A 75 -1.57 22.97 4.06
CA VAL A 75 -2.41 23.09 5.26
C VAL A 75 -2.24 21.88 6.16
N LEU A 76 -2.39 20.65 5.64
CA LEU A 76 -2.21 19.42 6.41
C LEU A 76 -0.81 19.33 7.02
N LEU A 77 0.21 19.72 6.27
CA LEU A 77 1.59 19.74 6.75
C LEU A 77 1.80 20.79 7.86
N SER A 78 1.17 21.97 7.72
CA SER A 78 1.22 23.00 8.77
C SER A 78 0.55 22.51 10.06
N LEU A 79 -0.63 21.89 9.97
CA LEU A 79 -1.33 21.30 11.11
C LEU A 79 -0.50 20.19 11.77
N ALA A 80 0.07 19.28 10.96
CA ALA A 80 0.95 18.23 11.47
C ALA A 80 2.17 18.80 12.21
N SER A 81 2.80 19.87 11.68
CA SER A 81 3.95 20.52 12.33
C SER A 81 3.59 21.17 13.67
N MET A 82 2.40 21.77 13.78
CA MET A 82 1.89 22.32 15.04
C MET A 82 1.61 21.21 16.06
N LEU A 83 0.97 20.11 15.63
CA LEU A 83 0.72 18.94 16.48
C LEU A 83 2.02 18.30 16.97
N ALA A 84 3.02 18.20 16.10
CA ALA A 84 4.35 17.72 16.48
C ALA A 84 4.98 18.63 17.54
N GLY A 85 4.93 19.95 17.34
CA GLY A 85 5.42 20.93 18.31
C GLY A 85 4.74 20.78 19.68
N VAL A 86 3.41 20.72 19.71
CA VAL A 86 2.64 20.51 20.95
C VAL A 86 2.97 19.16 21.59
N GLY A 87 3.08 18.08 20.80
CA GLY A 87 3.44 16.76 21.31
C GLY A 87 4.83 16.70 21.96
N LEU A 88 5.81 17.44 21.43
CA LEU A 88 7.12 17.59 22.06
C LEU A 88 7.07 18.42 23.35
N LEU A 89 6.22 19.46 23.41
CA LEU A 89 6.05 20.29 24.61
C LEU A 89 5.33 19.57 25.75
N GLU A 90 4.28 18.80 25.44
CA GLU A 90 3.54 18.00 26.41
C GLU A 90 4.21 16.66 26.73
N ASN A 91 5.36 16.35 26.11
CA ASN A 91 6.08 15.10 26.31
C ASN A 91 5.22 13.85 25.98
N SER A 92 4.32 13.98 25.00
CA SER A 92 3.38 12.94 24.57
C SER A 92 3.82 12.31 23.26
N SER A 93 4.37 11.08 23.35
CA SER A 93 4.75 10.32 22.16
C SER A 93 3.56 9.99 21.25
N VAL A 94 2.35 9.84 21.82
CA VAL A 94 1.11 9.57 21.07
C VAL A 94 0.77 10.73 20.14
N THR A 95 0.85 11.97 20.63
CA THR A 95 0.59 13.18 19.83
C THR A 95 1.61 13.33 18.71
N ILE A 96 2.89 13.02 18.99
CA ILE A 96 3.94 13.04 17.96
C ILE A 96 3.67 11.98 16.87
N VAL A 97 3.29 10.76 17.25
CA VAL A 97 2.96 9.71 16.26
C VAL A 97 1.70 10.06 15.48
N ALA A 98 0.69 10.67 16.11
CA ALA A 98 -0.52 11.13 15.41
C ALA A 98 -0.19 12.14 14.30
N SER A 99 0.77 13.05 14.53
CA SER A 99 1.22 14.01 13.50
C SER A 99 1.80 13.32 12.25
N MET A 100 2.40 12.14 12.40
CA MET A 100 2.95 11.38 11.27
C MET A 100 1.84 10.80 10.38
N LEU A 101 0.67 10.49 10.93
CA LEU A 101 -0.47 9.92 10.20
C LEU A 101 -1.24 10.98 9.40
N VAL A 102 -1.25 12.23 9.90
CA VAL A 102 -1.94 13.34 9.23
C VAL A 102 -1.19 13.80 7.98
N SER A 103 0.12 13.57 7.91
CA SER A 103 0.98 14.16 6.89
C SER A 103 0.95 13.40 5.54
N PRO A 104 0.48 14.01 4.44
CA PRO A 104 0.34 13.36 3.13
C PRO A 104 1.65 13.31 2.33
N LEU A 105 2.79 13.01 2.99
CA LEU A 105 4.12 12.96 2.34
C LEU A 105 4.34 11.74 1.45
N MET A 106 3.46 10.73 1.53
CA MET A 106 3.62 9.50 0.74
C MET A 106 3.53 9.77 -0.77
N ASN A 107 2.71 10.73 -1.20
CA ASN A 107 2.52 11.05 -2.62
C ASN A 107 3.78 11.67 -3.27
N PRO A 108 4.43 12.69 -2.67
CA PRO A 108 5.72 13.18 -3.12
C PRO A 108 6.80 12.10 -3.23
N ILE A 109 6.95 11.27 -2.19
CA ILE A 109 8.00 10.24 -2.11
C ILE A 109 7.82 9.22 -3.24
N MET A 110 6.60 8.75 -3.47
CA MET A 110 6.29 7.83 -4.56
C MET A 110 6.60 8.46 -5.93
N GLY A 111 6.29 9.74 -6.12
CA GLY A 111 6.68 10.48 -7.33
C GLY A 111 8.19 10.54 -7.57
N ILE A 112 8.99 10.70 -6.50
CA ILE A 112 10.46 10.68 -6.59
C ILE A 112 10.95 9.30 -7.00
N VAL A 113 10.47 8.23 -6.35
CA VAL A 113 10.90 6.84 -6.63
C VAL A 113 10.55 6.44 -8.07
N PHE A 114 9.33 6.72 -8.53
CA PHE A 114 8.94 6.45 -9.92
C PHE A 114 9.68 7.34 -10.92
N GLY A 115 9.91 8.61 -10.61
CA GLY A 115 10.72 9.51 -11.44
C GLY A 115 12.17 9.03 -11.60
N LEU A 116 12.74 8.45 -10.54
CA LEU A 116 14.06 7.81 -10.59
C LEU A 116 14.07 6.56 -11.47
N SER A 117 13.04 5.70 -11.33
CA SER A 117 12.93 4.44 -12.07
C SER A 117 12.73 4.65 -13.58
N VAL A 118 11.90 5.61 -13.98
CA VAL A 118 11.61 5.95 -15.39
C VAL A 118 12.71 6.85 -16.00
N ARG A 119 13.65 7.34 -15.16
CA ARG A 119 14.72 8.28 -15.53
C ARG A 119 14.20 9.55 -16.22
N GLU A 120 13.01 9.98 -15.81
CA GLU A 120 12.37 11.19 -16.31
C GLU A 120 12.68 12.36 -15.37
N HIS A 121 13.63 13.19 -15.77
CA HIS A 121 14.14 14.29 -14.94
C HIS A 121 13.08 15.33 -14.54
N SER A 122 12.00 15.48 -15.31
CA SER A 122 10.92 16.43 -14.98
C SER A 122 10.13 15.98 -13.75
N LEU A 123 10.02 14.67 -13.51
CA LEU A 123 9.13 14.09 -12.50
C LEU A 123 9.79 14.01 -11.13
N TRP A 124 11.02 13.50 -11.06
CA TRP A 124 11.74 13.44 -9.78
C TRP A 124 12.09 14.85 -9.24
N GLN A 125 12.36 15.84 -10.12
CA GLN A 125 12.60 17.23 -9.72
C GLN A 125 11.35 17.91 -9.14
N ARG A 126 10.15 17.51 -9.57
CA ARG A 126 8.90 18.01 -8.99
C ARG A 126 8.70 17.43 -7.59
N GLY A 127 8.86 16.11 -7.43
CA GLY A 127 8.79 15.46 -6.13
C GLY A 127 9.80 16.02 -5.12
N ILE A 128 11.08 16.16 -5.51
CA ILE A 128 12.13 16.74 -4.66
C ILE A 128 11.81 18.18 -4.28
N ARG A 129 11.30 19.00 -5.21
CA ARG A 129 10.93 20.39 -4.89
C ARG A 129 9.82 20.46 -3.85
N ASN A 130 8.79 19.63 -3.99
CA ASN A 130 7.67 19.61 -3.03
C ASN A 130 8.12 19.11 -1.66
N GLU A 131 8.94 18.06 -1.63
CA GLU A 131 9.53 17.54 -0.41
C GLU A 131 10.37 18.60 0.29
N LEU A 132 11.21 19.32 -0.47
CA LEU A 132 12.07 20.37 0.08
C LEU A 132 11.27 21.58 0.59
N ILE A 133 10.18 21.95 -0.10
CA ILE A 133 9.24 22.98 0.38
C ILE A 133 8.59 22.53 1.69
N GLY A 134 8.13 21.27 1.75
CA GLY A 134 7.53 20.72 2.96
C GLY A 134 8.50 20.65 4.14
N LEU A 135 9.73 20.20 3.89
CA LEU A 135 10.82 20.19 4.87
C LEU A 135 11.11 21.60 5.40
N THR A 136 11.21 22.58 4.50
CA THR A 136 11.47 23.98 4.87
C THR A 136 10.34 24.55 5.71
N LEU A 137 9.09 24.27 5.36
CA LEU A 137 7.91 24.67 6.16
C LEU A 137 7.91 24.03 7.55
N CYS A 138 8.24 22.75 7.64
CA CYS A 138 8.30 22.04 8.93
C CYS A 138 9.40 22.61 9.84
N ILE A 139 10.58 22.89 9.29
CA ILE A 139 11.67 23.55 10.02
C ILE A 139 11.25 24.94 10.48
N LEU A 140 10.60 25.72 9.62
CA LEU A 140 10.14 27.07 9.93
C LEU A 140 9.12 27.05 11.08
N TRP A 141 8.12 26.18 11.03
CA TRP A 141 7.13 26.02 12.11
C TRP A 141 7.76 25.53 13.41
N GLY A 142 8.64 24.53 13.36
CA GLY A 142 9.38 24.06 14.53
C GLY A 142 10.23 25.16 15.16
N PHE A 143 10.89 25.98 14.33
CA PHE A 143 11.68 27.12 14.79
C PHE A 143 10.81 28.22 15.42
N ILE A 144 9.68 28.57 14.80
CA ILE A 144 8.71 29.53 15.38
C ILE A 144 8.21 29.03 16.73
N ILE A 145 7.80 27.77 16.83
CA ILE A 145 7.30 27.20 18.09
C ILE A 145 8.41 27.21 19.15
N GLY A 146 9.64 26.84 18.81
CA GLY A 146 10.78 26.89 19.73
C GLY A 146 11.14 28.31 20.20
N LEU A 147 11.03 29.32 19.33
CA LEU A 147 11.20 30.72 19.72
C LEU A 147 10.04 31.20 20.61
N CYS A 148 8.80 30.87 20.23
CA CYS A 148 7.63 31.23 21.02
C CYS A 148 7.69 30.63 22.44
N THR A 149 8.14 29.38 22.58
CA THR A 149 8.24 28.72 23.90
C THR A 149 9.34 29.33 24.76
N THR A 150 10.51 29.60 24.19
CA THR A 150 11.61 30.26 24.93
C THR A 150 11.27 31.70 25.35
N HIS A 151 10.56 32.46 24.50
CA HIS A 151 10.04 33.78 24.85
C HIS A 151 8.92 33.71 25.91
N ALA A 152 8.06 32.70 25.84
CA ALA A 152 6.97 32.50 26.80
C ALA A 152 7.51 32.13 28.19
N GLU A 153 8.52 31.26 28.29
CA GLU A 153 9.13 30.88 29.59
C GLU A 153 9.70 32.10 30.33
N THR A 154 10.35 33.00 29.60
CA THR A 154 10.91 34.25 30.17
C THR A 154 9.82 35.17 30.75
N ARG A 155 8.57 35.07 30.27
CA ARG A 155 7.45 35.89 30.74
C ARG A 155 6.49 35.19 31.69
N TRP A 156 6.36 33.87 31.58
CA TRP A 156 5.36 33.10 32.31
C TRP A 156 5.91 32.32 33.50
N GLY A 157 7.22 32.34 33.75
CA GLY A 157 7.82 31.85 35.00
C GLY A 157 7.58 30.36 35.30
N SER A 158 7.10 29.59 34.33
CA SER A 158 6.88 28.17 34.48
C SER A 158 8.23 27.45 34.47
N SER A 159 8.58 26.81 35.59
CA SER A 159 9.70 25.85 35.69
C SER A 159 9.40 24.55 34.93
N THR A 160 8.89 24.65 33.70
CA THR A 160 8.81 23.51 32.79
C THR A 160 10.24 23.08 32.50
N SER A 161 10.51 21.78 32.69
CA SER A 161 11.82 21.18 32.42
C SER A 161 12.05 21.14 30.91
N PHE A 162 12.37 22.30 30.33
CA PHE A 162 12.76 22.45 28.95
C PHE A 162 14.27 22.26 28.86
N PRO A 163 14.79 21.36 28.00
CA PRO A 163 14.10 20.49 27.04
C PRO A 163 13.45 19.23 27.65
N THR A 164 12.29 18.83 27.13
CA THR A 164 11.52 17.65 27.57
C THR A 164 12.25 16.33 27.28
N SER A 165 11.84 15.22 27.92
CA SER A 165 12.50 13.93 27.71
C SER A 165 12.35 13.40 26.28
N GLU A 166 11.22 13.67 25.62
CA GLU A 166 11.03 13.36 24.20
C GLU A 166 11.98 14.18 23.30
N MET A 167 12.23 15.46 23.62
CA MET A 167 13.20 16.30 22.90
C MET A 167 14.63 15.77 23.05
N LYS A 168 15.06 15.48 24.29
CA LYS A 168 16.41 14.92 24.56
C LYS A 168 16.61 13.60 23.83
N THR A 169 15.59 12.75 23.88
CA THR A 169 15.62 11.45 23.23
C THR A 169 15.83 11.52 21.72
N ARG A 170 15.27 12.53 21.06
CA ARG A 170 15.40 12.70 19.61
C ARG A 170 16.68 13.43 19.20
N GLY A 171 17.35 14.14 20.13
CA GLY A 171 18.61 14.85 19.90
C GLY A 171 19.89 14.03 20.15
N ASP A 172 19.78 12.82 20.69
CA ASP A 172 20.95 12.00 21.03
C ASP A 172 21.66 11.42 19.79
N LEU A 173 22.96 11.73 19.64
CA LEU A 173 23.80 11.23 18.55
C LEU A 173 23.84 9.70 18.46
N LYS A 174 23.72 9.00 19.61
CA LYS A 174 23.69 7.53 19.68
C LYS A 174 22.47 6.95 18.97
N ARG A 175 21.32 7.61 19.05
CA ARG A 175 20.07 7.16 18.41
C ARG A 175 20.08 7.43 16.91
N LEU A 176 20.82 8.45 16.47
CA LEU A 176 20.99 8.74 15.05
C LEU A 176 21.68 7.59 14.29
N TRP A 177 22.74 7.01 14.86
CA TRP A 177 23.43 5.89 14.22
C TRP A 177 22.55 4.64 14.10
N VAL A 178 21.79 4.33 15.16
CA VAL A 178 20.80 3.23 15.14
C VAL A 178 19.69 3.51 14.13
N GLY A 179 19.24 4.76 14.02
CA GLY A 179 18.26 5.20 13.02
C GLY A 179 18.75 4.99 11.59
N VAL A 180 20.03 5.29 11.30
CA VAL A 180 20.63 5.02 9.98
C VAL A 180 20.61 3.52 9.65
N LEU A 181 20.97 2.66 10.61
CA LEU A 181 20.91 1.21 10.42
C LEU A 181 19.49 0.68 10.16
N ILE A 182 18.46 1.33 10.70
CA ILE A 182 17.04 0.98 10.49
C ILE A 182 16.50 1.56 9.17
N ALA A 183 16.98 2.73 8.76
CA ALA A 183 16.54 3.38 7.53
C ALA A 183 16.93 2.57 6.28
N LEU A 184 18.11 1.95 6.27
CA LEU A 184 18.60 1.14 5.14
C LEU A 184 17.66 -0.04 4.78
N PRO A 185 17.31 -0.95 5.71
CA PRO A 185 16.39 -2.05 5.41
C PRO A 185 14.97 -1.57 5.11
N SER A 186 14.48 -0.50 5.76
CA SER A 186 13.15 0.06 5.48
C SER A 186 13.07 0.65 4.06
N GLY A 187 14.07 1.43 3.64
CA GLY A 187 14.15 1.99 2.28
C GLY A 187 14.30 0.90 1.22
N ALA A 188 15.12 -0.13 1.48
CA ALA A 188 15.26 -1.29 0.60
C ALA A 188 13.94 -2.06 0.45
N GLY A 189 13.16 -2.21 1.53
CA GLY A 189 11.84 -2.84 1.50
C GLY A 189 10.84 -2.10 0.61
N VAL A 190 10.82 -0.76 0.67
CA VAL A 190 9.95 0.07 -0.20
C VAL A 190 10.39 -0.04 -1.67
N ALA A 191 11.70 -0.01 -1.95
CA ALA A 191 12.18 -0.19 -3.32
C ALA A 191 11.81 -1.57 -3.87
N LEU A 192 12.00 -2.63 -3.07
CA LEU A 192 11.65 -4.00 -3.44
C LEU A 192 10.14 -4.20 -3.58
N SER A 193 9.29 -3.54 -2.79
CA SER A 193 7.84 -3.66 -2.91
C SER A 193 7.32 -3.07 -4.23
N VAL A 194 7.94 -1.98 -4.71
CA VAL A 194 7.61 -1.35 -6.00
C VAL A 194 8.14 -2.18 -7.18
N LEU A 195 9.38 -2.69 -7.08
CA LEU A 195 10.03 -3.49 -8.14
C LEU A 195 9.53 -4.93 -8.21
N GLY A 196 8.97 -5.46 -7.12
CA GLY A 196 8.51 -6.84 -7.00
C GLY A 196 7.38 -7.23 -7.96
N GLY A 197 6.85 -6.30 -8.76
CA GLY A 197 6.01 -6.59 -9.93
C GLY A 197 4.69 -7.31 -9.64
N ASN A 198 4.37 -7.56 -8.37
CA ASN A 198 3.20 -8.29 -7.91
C ASN A 198 2.15 -7.38 -7.27
N THR A 199 2.32 -6.06 -7.32
CA THR A 199 1.34 -5.09 -6.79
C THR A 199 -0.04 -5.25 -7.43
N ASP A 200 -0.13 -5.75 -8.67
CA ASP A 200 -1.41 -6.07 -9.32
C ASP A 200 -2.06 -7.37 -8.79
N SER A 201 -1.30 -8.33 -8.24
CA SER A 201 -1.87 -9.58 -7.74
C SER A 201 -2.39 -9.44 -6.30
N ILE A 202 -1.74 -8.65 -5.45
CA ILE A 202 -2.21 -8.40 -4.08
C ILE A 202 -3.39 -7.43 -4.02
N GLN A 203 -3.42 -6.36 -4.82
CA GLN A 203 -4.52 -5.40 -4.78
C GLN A 203 -5.74 -5.85 -5.59
N SER A 204 -5.54 -6.61 -6.69
CA SER A 204 -6.64 -7.24 -7.41
C SER A 204 -7.23 -8.44 -6.67
N ASN A 205 -6.43 -9.22 -5.92
CA ASN A 205 -7.00 -10.30 -5.10
C ASN A 205 -7.78 -9.75 -3.91
N LEU A 206 -7.38 -8.62 -3.31
CA LEU A 206 -8.18 -8.07 -2.21
C LEU A 206 -9.54 -7.53 -2.68
N ILE A 207 -9.59 -6.87 -3.84
CA ILE A 207 -10.86 -6.40 -4.43
C ILE A 207 -11.72 -7.57 -4.93
N LYS A 208 -11.11 -8.62 -5.53
CA LYS A 208 -11.84 -9.84 -5.92
C LYS A 208 -12.34 -10.63 -4.72
N VAL A 209 -11.51 -10.85 -3.70
CA VAL A 209 -11.91 -11.51 -2.45
C VAL A 209 -13.02 -10.72 -1.76
N SER A 210 -12.97 -9.39 -1.77
CA SER A 210 -14.04 -8.57 -1.18
C SER A 210 -15.35 -8.65 -1.98
N HIS A 211 -15.28 -8.73 -3.32
CA HIS A 211 -16.45 -8.94 -4.17
C HIS A 211 -17.01 -10.38 -4.05
N ASP A 212 -16.15 -11.39 -3.91
CA ASP A 212 -16.53 -12.78 -3.69
C ASP A 212 -17.12 -13.01 -2.28
N CYS A 213 -16.60 -12.33 -1.24
CA CYS A 213 -17.18 -12.34 0.10
C CYS A 213 -18.56 -11.64 0.14
N ASN A 214 -18.74 -10.56 -0.63
CA ASN A 214 -20.03 -9.88 -0.72
C ASN A 214 -21.08 -10.72 -1.47
N MET A 215 -20.65 -11.54 -2.44
CA MET A 215 -21.55 -12.45 -3.17
C MET A 215 -21.85 -13.74 -2.37
N SER A 216 -20.94 -14.22 -1.52
CA SER A 216 -21.20 -15.34 -0.60
C SER A 216 -22.17 -14.98 0.54
N ASN A 217 -22.17 -13.75 1.07
CA ASN A 217 -23.14 -13.35 2.09
C ASN A 217 -24.59 -13.44 1.58
N HIS A 218 -24.83 -13.06 0.33
CA HIS A 218 -26.17 -13.18 -0.29
C HIS A 218 -26.59 -14.64 -0.57
N GLN A 219 -25.65 -15.57 -0.68
CA GLN A 219 -25.95 -16.99 -0.84
C GLN A 219 -26.26 -17.67 0.51
N TYR A 220 -25.61 -17.25 1.60
CA TYR A 220 -25.87 -17.75 2.95
C TYR A 220 -27.25 -17.33 3.49
N ASP A 221 -27.71 -16.11 3.21
CA ASP A 221 -29.05 -15.65 3.63
C ASP A 221 -30.19 -16.48 3.00
N ASN A 222 -29.96 -17.04 1.80
CA ASN A 222 -30.93 -17.91 1.14
C ASN A 222 -30.87 -19.36 1.63
N GLU A 223 -29.74 -19.81 2.20
CA GLU A 223 -29.60 -21.16 2.76
C GLU A 223 -30.08 -21.26 4.22
N ILE A 224 -30.09 -20.16 4.98
CA ILE A 224 -30.68 -20.15 6.34
C ILE A 224 -32.21 -20.25 6.30
N LEU A 225 -32.86 -19.85 5.21
CA LEU A 225 -34.30 -20.05 4.99
C LEU A 225 -34.68 -21.50 4.60
N ALA A 226 -33.71 -22.38 4.36
CA ALA A 226 -33.94 -23.77 3.96
C ALA A 226 -33.91 -24.80 5.12
N TYR A 227 -33.56 -24.39 6.34
CA TYR A 227 -33.50 -25.27 7.52
C TYR A 227 -34.35 -24.72 8.70
N PRO A 228 -35.68 -24.94 8.70
CA PRO A 228 -36.54 -24.47 9.80
C PRO A 228 -36.20 -25.11 11.17
N HIS A 229 -35.41 -26.20 11.18
CA HIS A 229 -35.03 -26.91 12.40
C HIS A 229 -33.85 -26.28 13.18
N LEU A 230 -33.05 -25.37 12.61
CA LEU A 230 -31.95 -24.73 13.35
C LEU A 230 -32.39 -23.48 14.16
N SER A 231 -33.49 -22.84 13.78
CA SER A 231 -34.05 -21.69 14.53
C SER A 231 -34.48 -22.06 15.95
N ASN A 232 -35.05 -23.26 16.12
CA ASN A 232 -35.48 -23.76 17.42
C ASN A 232 -34.31 -24.11 18.35
N ILE A 233 -33.15 -24.50 17.81
CA ILE A 233 -31.97 -24.81 18.63
C ILE A 233 -31.32 -23.53 19.15
N ILE A 234 -31.30 -22.46 18.34
CA ILE A 234 -30.78 -21.15 18.75
C ILE A 234 -31.69 -20.52 19.82
N ASN A 235 -33.02 -20.54 19.63
CA ASN A 235 -33.97 -19.99 20.61
C ASN A 235 -33.98 -20.73 21.96
N ASN A 236 -33.64 -22.03 21.97
CA ASN A 236 -33.57 -22.81 23.21
C ASN A 236 -32.24 -22.58 23.96
N ALA A 237 -31.17 -22.19 23.25
CA ALA A 237 -29.90 -21.82 23.87
C ALA A 237 -29.94 -20.42 24.52
N THR A 238 -30.79 -19.51 24.03
CA THR A 238 -30.96 -18.17 24.65
C THR A 238 -31.70 -18.24 25.99
N ASN A 239 -32.56 -19.25 26.21
CA ASN A 239 -33.27 -19.47 27.48
C ASN A 239 -32.42 -20.10 28.60
N TYR A 240 -31.13 -20.35 28.37
CA TYR A 240 -30.21 -20.87 29.40
C TYR A 240 -29.25 -19.80 29.94
N ILE A 241 -29.39 -18.55 29.48
CA ILE A 241 -28.57 -17.39 29.90
C ILE A 241 -29.39 -16.35 30.70
N ASP A 242 -30.69 -16.58 30.90
CA ASP A 242 -31.52 -15.86 31.89
C ASP A 242 -31.86 -16.74 33.10
#